data_AF-A0A1W9L313-F1
#
_entry.id   AF-A0A1W9L313-F1
#
_cell.length_a   1.000
_cell.length_b   1.000
_cell.length_c   1.000
_cell.angle_alpha   90.00
_cell.angle_beta   90.00
_cell.angle_gamma   90.00
#
_symmetry.space_group_name_H-M   'P 1'
#
loop_
_entity.id
_entity.type
_entity.pdbx_description
1 polymer ?
#
loop_
_entity_poly.entity_id
_entity_poly.type
_entity_poly.pdbx_seq_one_letter_code
_entity_poly.pdbx_strand_id
1 'polypeptide(L)'
;MGGALYGYIYFKDTLEIEDSTFEGNQATFDKSRQSQIGRAGAIWYGRKGSGDEKAVDKLYLRNSLISNNHADSRGGGLIANALAEIVNCTFIGNNATNPDVNDPKSASSGYGGAIIADNVTEITHCTIVNNHAAFVAGGIRGANKGDPQPILKNTIIANNTVNGFWKFQQNCNTYLKNGGGNVQFPDGKDYVCFENLAAVDPLLASALADNGGLTQTLALLPNSPAIDAADAANCPATDQRGIARPVDGNGDGTAQCDSGAFEFGTGTPTTNNGGGMDSRTGQSVPTTAHFTPNVTTPSGTTQVGQDDAVILAMTIQVDTTHVKQAANIVIAANYTPKGTTTPLWYHRAGDNWQAWDGNLENLLAAPAETKANLSDTETITIFQGTFGQFPGKYTIYIGYALDTGLVIFTIFLWNNRRQ
;
A
#
# COMPACT_ATOMS: atom_id res chain seq x y z
N MET A 1 11.12 5.52 -13.84
CA MET A 1 9.65 5.47 -13.63
C MET A 1 9.39 4.47 -12.52
N GLY A 2 8.52 4.79 -11.56
CA GLY A 2 8.20 3.94 -10.41
C GLY A 2 9.39 3.82 -9.46
N GLY A 3 9.52 4.76 -8.51
CA GLY A 3 10.64 4.76 -7.56
C GLY A 3 10.67 3.54 -6.64
N ALA A 4 9.53 2.86 -6.44
CA ALA A 4 9.43 1.57 -5.77
C ALA A 4 8.99 0.46 -6.74
N LEU A 5 7.82 0.66 -7.35
CA LEU A 5 7.18 -0.36 -8.19
C LEU A 5 6.89 0.21 -9.57
N TYR A 6 7.36 -0.53 -10.57
CA TYR A 6 7.05 -0.29 -11.97
C TYR A 6 6.32 -1.51 -12.53
N GLY A 7 5.01 -1.36 -12.72
CA GLY A 7 4.10 -2.35 -13.27
C GLY A 7 3.77 -2.01 -14.72
N TYR A 8 4.32 -2.81 -15.64
CA TYR A 8 3.90 -2.85 -17.04
C TYR A 8 3.13 -4.14 -17.26
N ILE A 9 1.85 -4.03 -17.62
CA ILE A 9 1.00 -5.21 -17.76
C ILE A 9 0.47 -5.37 -19.18
N TYR A 10 0.36 -6.63 -19.61
CA TYR A 10 -0.18 -7.04 -20.90
C TYR A 10 -1.66 -7.40 -20.76
N PHE A 11 -2.32 -7.66 -21.88
CA PHE A 11 -3.73 -8.03 -21.91
C PHE A 11 -4.03 -9.23 -20.99
N LYS A 12 -4.99 -9.06 -20.06
CA LYS A 12 -5.45 -10.00 -19.00
C LYS A 12 -4.60 -10.09 -17.74
N ASP A 13 -3.68 -9.18 -17.52
CA ASP A 13 -2.92 -9.12 -16.27
C ASP A 13 -3.66 -8.27 -15.21
N THR A 14 -3.50 -8.64 -13.94
CA THR A 14 -3.97 -7.86 -12.78
C THR A 14 -2.79 -7.60 -11.86
N LEU A 15 -2.71 -6.39 -11.30
CA LEU A 15 -1.76 -6.05 -10.25
C LEU A 15 -2.53 -5.79 -8.97
N GLU A 16 -2.29 -6.61 -7.94
CA GLU A 16 -2.89 -6.46 -6.62
C GLU A 16 -1.80 -6.05 -5.62
N ILE A 17 -2.07 -4.98 -4.88
CA ILE A 17 -1.22 -4.44 -3.83
C ILE A 17 -2.13 -4.20 -2.63
N GLU A 18 -1.90 -4.93 -1.55
CA GLU A 18 -2.72 -4.84 -0.34
C GLU A 18 -1.81 -4.71 0.88
N ASP A 19 -2.30 -4.04 1.91
CA ASP A 19 -1.68 -3.96 3.24
C ASP A 19 -0.19 -3.55 3.22
N SER A 20 0.17 -2.63 2.31
CA SER A 20 1.56 -2.31 1.99
C SER A 20 1.89 -0.86 2.32
N THR A 21 3.13 -0.62 2.77
CA THR A 21 3.67 0.74 2.94
C THR A 21 4.70 1.04 1.86
N PHE A 22 4.47 2.11 1.09
CA PHE A 22 5.43 2.72 0.17
C PHE A 22 5.84 4.07 0.73
N GLU A 23 6.99 4.11 1.40
CA GLU A 23 7.48 5.32 2.06
C GLU A 23 8.83 5.77 1.51
N GLY A 24 8.99 7.08 1.28
CA GLY A 24 10.30 7.70 1.03
C GLY A 24 10.95 7.31 -0.31
N ASN A 25 10.18 6.72 -1.23
CA ASN A 25 10.69 6.29 -2.53
C ASN A 25 10.88 7.48 -3.46
N GLN A 26 11.86 7.40 -4.36
CA GLN A 26 12.21 8.52 -5.24
C GLN A 26 12.33 8.08 -6.70
N ALA A 27 11.76 8.88 -7.59
CA ALA A 27 11.98 8.80 -9.02
C ALA A 27 12.62 10.11 -9.49
N THR A 28 13.94 10.11 -9.65
CA THR A 28 14.72 11.31 -9.99
C THR A 28 15.12 11.40 -11.46
N PHE A 29 15.50 12.59 -11.90
CA PHE A 29 16.06 12.86 -13.23
C PHE A 29 17.55 12.52 -13.30
N ASP A 30 17.93 11.77 -14.33
CA ASP A 30 19.34 11.57 -14.67
C ASP A 30 19.78 12.62 -15.70
N LYS A 31 20.53 13.63 -15.25
CA LYS A 31 21.05 14.72 -16.09
C LYS A 31 21.95 14.25 -17.24
N SER A 32 22.54 13.07 -17.12
CA SER A 32 23.36 12.48 -18.18
C SER A 32 22.52 11.87 -19.31
N ARG A 33 21.22 11.63 -19.07
CA ARG A 33 20.27 11.01 -20.00
C ARG A 33 19.07 11.94 -20.17
N GLN A 34 19.26 13.01 -20.97
CA GLN A 34 18.35 14.14 -21.24
C GLN A 34 16.87 13.81 -21.57
N SER A 35 16.47 12.54 -21.66
CA SER A 35 15.10 12.09 -21.96
C SER A 35 14.39 11.34 -20.83
N GLN A 36 15.05 11.03 -19.71
CA GLN A 36 14.46 10.23 -18.62
C GLN A 36 14.04 11.09 -17.44
N ILE A 37 12.80 11.58 -17.50
CA ILE A 37 12.20 12.35 -16.41
C ILE A 37 11.69 11.39 -15.32
N GLY A 38 12.07 11.66 -14.07
CA GLY A 38 11.60 10.94 -12.90
C GLY A 38 10.08 11.03 -12.76
N ARG A 39 9.38 9.89 -12.76
CA ARG A 39 7.91 9.80 -12.73
C ARG A 39 7.48 8.69 -11.79
N ALA A 40 6.35 8.86 -11.12
CA ALA A 40 5.83 7.90 -10.14
C ALA A 40 6.84 7.67 -9.02
N GLY A 41 6.80 8.48 -7.96
CA GLY A 41 7.75 8.37 -6.85
C GLY A 41 7.66 7.03 -6.13
N ALA A 42 6.45 6.47 -5.95
CA ALA A 42 6.28 5.08 -5.53
C ALA A 42 5.89 4.15 -6.68
N ILE A 43 4.65 4.25 -7.17
CA ILE A 43 4.03 3.24 -8.03
C ILE A 43 3.76 3.82 -9.42
N TRP A 44 4.28 3.16 -10.44
CA TRP A 44 3.89 3.40 -11.83
C TRP A 44 3.09 2.21 -12.35
N TYR A 45 1.90 2.49 -12.88
CA TYR A 45 1.02 1.50 -13.50
C TYR A 45 0.55 1.99 -14.87
N GLY A 46 0.64 1.11 -15.88
CA GLY A 46 0.17 1.39 -17.23
C GLY A 46 0.22 0.17 -18.17
N ARG A 47 -0.39 0.33 -19.35
CA ARG A 47 -0.59 -0.72 -20.36
C ARG A 47 0.29 -0.53 -21.60
N LYS A 48 0.68 -1.64 -22.25
CA LYS A 48 1.28 -1.64 -23.60
C LYS A 48 0.30 -2.22 -24.63
N GLY A 49 0.03 -1.46 -25.70
CA GLY A 49 -0.69 -1.94 -26.90
C GLY A 49 -1.93 -1.12 -27.24
N SER A 50 -1.96 -0.59 -28.46
CA SER A 50 -3.15 -0.02 -29.10
C SER A 50 -4.05 -1.15 -29.58
N GLY A 51 -5.28 -1.28 -29.10
CA GLY A 51 -6.26 -1.99 -29.93
C GLY A 51 -7.46 -2.66 -29.31
N ASP A 52 -7.63 -2.73 -27.98
CA ASP A 52 -8.93 -3.19 -27.45
C ASP A 52 -9.28 -2.45 -26.16
N GLU A 53 -10.25 -1.56 -26.27
CA GLU A 53 -10.86 -0.73 -25.21
C GLU A 53 -11.71 -1.54 -24.20
N LYS A 54 -11.68 -2.88 -24.28
CA LYS A 54 -12.54 -3.80 -23.50
C LYS A 54 -11.79 -4.75 -22.56
N ALA A 55 -10.50 -4.54 -22.32
CA ALA A 55 -9.73 -5.36 -21.40
C ALA A 55 -10.00 -4.96 -19.93
N VAL A 56 -10.28 -5.95 -19.07
CA VAL A 56 -10.57 -5.84 -17.63
C VAL A 56 -9.32 -5.63 -16.75
N ASP A 57 -8.20 -5.25 -17.36
CA ASP A 57 -6.89 -5.12 -16.71
C ASP A 57 -6.95 -3.99 -15.65
N LYS A 58 -6.81 -4.35 -14.36
CA LYS A 58 -6.99 -3.41 -13.24
C LYS A 58 -5.81 -3.47 -12.28
N LEU A 59 -5.40 -2.29 -11.79
CA LEU A 59 -4.64 -2.20 -10.55
C LEU A 59 -5.64 -2.21 -9.39
N TYR A 60 -5.49 -3.14 -8.45
CA TYR A 60 -6.13 -3.07 -7.16
C TYR A 60 -5.10 -2.62 -6.12
N LEU A 61 -5.36 -1.50 -5.48
CA LEU A 61 -4.54 -0.96 -4.40
C LEU A 61 -5.42 -0.80 -3.16
N ARG A 62 -5.19 -1.62 -2.13
CA ARG A 62 -6.05 -1.67 -0.94
C ARG A 62 -5.26 -1.53 0.36
N ASN A 63 -5.89 -0.94 1.38
CA ASN A 63 -5.40 -0.91 2.77
C ASN A 63 -3.92 -0.46 2.92
N SER A 64 -3.46 0.40 2.01
CA SER A 64 -2.03 0.69 1.84
C SER A 64 -1.71 2.14 2.17
N LEU A 65 -0.51 2.36 2.69
CA LEU A 65 0.05 3.67 2.95
C LEU A 65 1.04 4.05 1.85
N ILE A 66 0.83 5.21 1.23
CA ILE A 66 1.72 5.80 0.23
C ILE A 66 2.15 7.15 0.79
N SER A 67 3.34 7.20 1.41
CA SER A 67 3.80 8.37 2.16
C SER A 67 5.15 8.90 1.69
N ASN A 68 5.31 10.22 1.70
CA ASN A 68 6.63 10.88 1.55
C ASN A 68 7.41 10.47 0.28
N ASN A 69 6.74 10.02 -0.78
CA ASN A 69 7.39 9.62 -2.03
C ASN A 69 7.60 10.84 -2.93
N HIS A 70 8.68 10.83 -3.70
CA HIS A 70 9.11 11.97 -4.49
C HIS A 70 9.30 11.63 -5.97
N ALA A 71 8.80 12.47 -6.87
CA ALA A 71 9.10 12.41 -8.29
C ALA A 71 9.59 13.76 -8.82
N ASP A 72 10.68 13.75 -9.58
CA ASP A 72 11.24 14.92 -10.29
C ASP A 72 10.41 15.35 -11.53
N SER A 73 9.17 14.87 -11.64
CA SER A 73 8.24 15.42 -12.61
C SER A 73 6.81 15.31 -12.18
N ARG A 74 6.30 14.10 -11.96
CA ARG A 74 4.85 13.90 -11.85
C ARG A 74 4.51 12.59 -11.18
N GLY A 75 3.37 12.56 -10.48
CA GLY A 75 2.91 11.40 -9.72
C GLY A 75 3.85 11.14 -8.56
N GLY A 76 3.82 11.95 -7.51
CA GLY A 76 4.70 11.73 -6.36
C GLY A 76 4.44 10.37 -5.71
N GLY A 77 3.17 10.00 -5.50
CA GLY A 77 2.78 8.67 -5.03
C GLY A 77 2.59 7.69 -6.19
N LEU A 78 1.52 7.87 -6.97
CA LEU A 78 1.04 6.92 -7.97
C LEU A 78 0.83 7.58 -9.33
N ILE A 79 1.19 6.87 -10.40
CA ILE A 79 0.66 7.11 -11.74
C ILE A 79 -0.16 5.90 -12.17
N ALA A 80 -1.46 6.10 -12.37
CA ALA A 80 -2.39 5.13 -12.92
C ALA A 80 -2.84 5.58 -14.33
N ASN A 81 -2.18 5.03 -15.35
CA ASN A 81 -2.48 5.31 -16.77
C ASN A 81 -3.50 4.33 -17.39
N ALA A 82 -4.04 3.41 -16.58
CA ALA A 82 -5.07 2.45 -16.96
C ALA A 82 -6.05 2.28 -15.77
N LEU A 83 -7.10 1.47 -15.93
CA LEU A 83 -8.13 1.25 -14.92
C LEU A 83 -7.51 0.84 -13.57
N ALA A 84 -7.93 1.51 -12.50
CA ALA A 84 -7.50 1.19 -11.13
C ALA A 84 -8.66 1.27 -10.14
N GLU A 85 -8.62 0.42 -9.11
CA GLU A 85 -9.41 0.51 -7.89
C GLU A 85 -8.46 0.84 -6.76
N ILE A 86 -8.76 1.92 -6.05
CA ILE A 86 -7.98 2.34 -4.89
C ILE A 86 -8.95 2.42 -3.72
N VAL A 87 -8.75 1.57 -2.71
CA VAL A 87 -9.68 1.40 -1.59
C VAL A 87 -8.92 1.50 -0.26
N ASN A 88 -9.44 2.22 0.73
CA ASN A 88 -8.85 2.25 2.07
C ASN A 88 -7.36 2.65 2.08
N CYS A 89 -6.95 3.56 1.21
CA CYS A 89 -5.55 3.96 1.11
C CYS A 89 -5.33 5.37 1.63
N THR A 90 -4.18 5.57 2.29
CA THR A 90 -3.73 6.90 2.72
C THR A 90 -2.59 7.36 1.83
N PHE A 91 -2.77 8.51 1.17
CA PHE A 91 -1.74 9.20 0.40
C PHE A 91 -1.37 10.50 1.11
N ILE A 92 -0.16 10.56 1.68
CA ILE A 92 0.26 11.71 2.49
C ILE A 92 1.70 12.15 2.23
N GLY A 93 1.93 13.46 2.11
CA GLY A 93 3.28 14.00 1.99
C GLY A 93 4.00 13.63 0.69
N ASN A 94 3.30 13.07 -0.31
CA ASN A 94 3.92 12.75 -1.59
C ASN A 94 4.16 14.02 -2.39
N ASN A 95 5.25 14.05 -3.15
CA ASN A 95 5.77 15.24 -3.78
C ASN A 95 6.08 15.01 -5.27
N ALA A 96 5.61 15.93 -6.11
CA ALA A 96 5.97 16.01 -7.52
C ALA A 96 6.57 17.40 -7.81
N THR A 97 7.89 17.48 -7.94
CA THR A 97 8.57 18.71 -8.37
C THR A 97 9.29 18.46 -9.69
N ASN A 98 9.87 19.47 -10.32
CA ASN A 98 10.86 19.31 -11.37
C ASN A 98 11.99 20.30 -11.08
N PRO A 99 13.09 19.82 -10.49
CA PRO A 99 14.16 20.69 -10.02
C PRO A 99 14.91 21.41 -11.16
N ASP A 100 14.76 20.95 -12.41
CA ASP A 100 15.42 21.54 -13.57
C ASP A 100 14.55 22.60 -14.28
N VAL A 101 13.31 22.78 -13.84
CA VAL A 101 12.43 23.82 -14.36
C VAL A 101 12.33 24.94 -13.34
N ASN A 102 13.22 25.93 -13.49
CA ASN A 102 13.20 27.17 -12.70
C ASN A 102 12.08 28.15 -13.12
N ASP A 103 11.21 27.75 -14.05
CA ASP A 103 10.04 28.53 -14.43
C ASP A 103 8.80 28.06 -13.65
N PRO A 104 8.33 28.82 -12.66
CA PRO A 104 7.14 28.46 -11.88
C PRO A 104 5.84 28.47 -12.71
N LYS A 105 5.88 28.90 -13.97
CA LYS A 105 4.74 28.88 -14.92
C LYS A 105 4.71 27.65 -15.81
N SER A 106 5.78 26.86 -15.84
CA SER A 106 5.89 25.73 -16.76
C SER A 106 5.06 24.55 -16.28
N ALA A 107 4.22 24.01 -17.17
CA ALA A 107 3.45 22.80 -16.89
C ALA A 107 4.36 21.56 -16.70
N SER A 108 5.64 21.66 -17.08
CA SER A 108 6.65 20.64 -16.83
C SER A 108 7.21 20.69 -15.42
N SER A 109 6.90 21.72 -14.62
CA SER A 109 7.41 21.92 -13.25
C SER A 109 6.89 20.88 -12.26
N GLY A 110 5.75 20.26 -12.55
CA GLY A 110 5.34 18.99 -11.95
C GLY A 110 3.93 18.97 -11.37
N TYR A 111 3.25 17.82 -11.47
CA TYR A 111 1.83 17.70 -11.17
C TYR A 111 1.42 16.32 -10.67
N GLY A 112 0.29 16.25 -9.97
CA GLY A 112 -0.20 15.02 -9.35
C GLY A 112 0.74 14.62 -8.20
N GLY A 113 0.76 15.39 -7.12
CA GLY A 113 1.61 15.13 -5.96
C GLY A 113 1.31 13.77 -5.34
N ALA A 114 0.04 13.44 -5.12
CA ALA A 114 -0.37 12.08 -4.75
C ALA A 114 -0.54 11.18 -5.97
N ILE A 115 -1.52 11.49 -6.83
CA ILE A 115 -2.01 10.57 -7.85
C ILE A 115 -2.12 11.28 -9.20
N ILE A 116 -1.69 10.60 -10.27
CA ILE A 116 -2.16 10.87 -11.62
C ILE A 116 -3.13 9.77 -12.03
N ALA A 117 -4.36 10.16 -12.37
CA ALA A 117 -5.41 9.29 -12.87
C ALA A 117 -5.91 9.83 -14.24
N ASP A 118 -5.18 9.48 -15.29
CA ASP A 118 -5.48 9.89 -16.68
C ASP A 118 -6.58 9.05 -17.35
N ASN A 119 -7.17 8.11 -16.62
CA ASN A 119 -8.26 7.26 -17.09
C ASN A 119 -9.28 7.07 -15.97
N VAL A 120 -10.35 6.32 -16.23
CA VAL A 120 -11.34 5.94 -15.21
C VAL A 120 -10.61 5.17 -14.10
N THR A 121 -10.51 5.80 -12.93
CA THR A 121 -10.00 5.21 -11.69
C THR A 121 -11.08 5.42 -10.64
N GLU A 122 -11.41 4.36 -9.91
CA GLU A 122 -12.33 4.44 -8.78
C GLU A 122 -11.51 4.53 -7.49
N ILE A 123 -11.76 5.57 -6.71
CA ILE A 123 -11.08 5.87 -5.46
C ILE A 123 -12.16 5.91 -4.37
N THR A 124 -12.11 4.95 -3.45
CA THR A 124 -13.14 4.74 -2.44
C THR A 124 -12.52 4.72 -1.05
N HIS A 125 -13.08 5.44 -0.09
CA HIS A 125 -12.58 5.44 1.30
C HIS A 125 -11.07 5.71 1.39
N CYS A 126 -10.57 6.70 0.65
CA CYS A 126 -9.17 7.07 0.71
C CYS A 126 -8.99 8.39 1.46
N THR A 127 -7.78 8.63 1.97
CA THR A 127 -7.39 9.89 2.60
C THR A 127 -6.19 10.47 1.87
N ILE A 128 -6.41 11.54 1.11
CA ILE A 128 -5.42 12.14 0.20
C ILE A 128 -5.11 13.54 0.68
N VAL A 129 -4.06 13.66 1.50
CA VAL A 129 -3.80 14.89 2.25
C VAL A 129 -2.34 15.31 2.27
N ASN A 130 -2.08 16.61 2.40
CA ASN A 130 -0.72 17.17 2.56
C ASN A 130 0.26 16.74 1.44
N ASN A 131 -0.23 16.43 0.24
CA ASN A 131 0.62 16.13 -0.91
C ASN A 131 0.95 17.43 -1.66
N HIS A 132 2.08 17.45 -2.35
CA HIS A 132 2.63 18.64 -2.99
C HIS A 132 2.89 18.43 -4.48
N ALA A 133 2.56 19.42 -5.28
CA ALA A 133 2.99 19.50 -6.67
C ALA A 133 3.52 20.88 -7.03
N ALA A 134 4.57 20.95 -7.83
CA ALA A 134 5.18 22.24 -8.15
C ALA A 134 4.38 23.11 -9.16
N PHE A 135 3.43 22.54 -9.88
CA PHE A 135 2.57 23.27 -10.81
C PHE A 135 1.10 23.27 -10.37
N VAL A 136 0.42 22.12 -10.50
CA VAL A 136 -1.01 21.94 -10.15
C VAL A 136 -1.25 20.54 -9.62
N ALA A 137 -2.39 20.34 -8.96
CA ALA A 137 -2.84 19.06 -8.43
C ALA A 137 -1.82 18.44 -7.46
N GLY A 138 -1.60 19.08 -6.32
CA GLY A 138 -0.89 18.46 -5.20
C GLY A 138 -1.55 17.14 -4.79
N GLY A 139 -2.89 17.07 -4.80
CA GLY A 139 -3.63 15.83 -4.60
C GLY A 139 -3.68 14.98 -5.87
N ILE A 140 -4.76 15.12 -6.64
CA ILE A 140 -5.06 14.27 -7.80
C ILE A 140 -5.04 15.08 -9.09
N ARG A 141 -4.24 14.63 -10.06
CA ARG A 141 -4.39 15.04 -11.44
C ARG A 141 -5.34 14.08 -12.17
N GLY A 142 -6.52 14.55 -12.53
CA GLY A 142 -7.46 13.87 -13.43
C GLY A 142 -7.08 14.02 -14.91
N ALA A 143 -7.85 13.37 -15.77
CA ALA A 143 -7.67 13.39 -17.23
C ALA A 143 -7.94 14.78 -17.83
N ASN A 144 -7.65 14.97 -19.13
CA ASN A 144 -7.92 16.24 -19.79
C ASN A 144 -9.42 16.52 -19.91
N LYS A 145 -9.78 17.78 -20.13
CA LYS A 145 -11.18 18.18 -20.30
C LYS A 145 -11.81 17.44 -21.48
N GLY A 146 -12.92 16.75 -21.24
CA GLY A 146 -13.63 15.93 -22.23
C GLY A 146 -13.35 14.44 -22.12
N ASP A 147 -12.27 14.05 -21.44
CA ASP A 147 -11.96 12.66 -21.15
C ASP A 147 -12.69 12.17 -19.87
N PRO A 148 -12.94 10.85 -19.74
CA PRO A 148 -13.50 10.28 -18.52
C PRO A 148 -12.65 10.60 -17.28
N GLN A 149 -13.26 11.28 -16.31
CA GLN A 149 -12.61 11.65 -15.05
C GLN A 149 -12.66 10.50 -14.03
N PRO A 150 -11.70 10.42 -13.09
CA PRO A 150 -11.78 9.47 -11.97
C PRO A 150 -12.99 9.77 -11.08
N ILE A 151 -13.48 8.72 -10.43
CA ILE A 151 -14.65 8.75 -9.54
C ILE A 151 -14.17 8.59 -8.11
N LEU A 152 -14.49 9.55 -7.26
CA LEU A 152 -14.21 9.49 -5.83
C LEU A 152 -15.51 9.21 -5.07
N LYS A 153 -15.45 8.29 -4.11
CA LYS A 153 -16.55 7.93 -3.21
C LYS A 153 -16.02 7.91 -1.79
N ASN A 154 -16.76 8.49 -0.85
CA ASN A 154 -16.46 8.43 0.59
C ASN A 154 -14.99 8.76 0.91
N THR A 155 -14.38 9.68 0.16
CA THR A 155 -12.94 9.96 0.19
C THR A 155 -12.70 11.36 0.76
N ILE A 156 -11.65 11.49 1.58
CA ILE A 156 -11.16 12.77 2.06
C ILE A 156 -10.05 13.25 1.12
N ILE A 157 -10.19 14.48 0.62
CA ILE A 157 -9.11 15.18 -0.09
C ILE A 157 -8.91 16.57 0.51
N ALA A 158 -7.80 16.77 1.21
CA ALA A 158 -7.62 17.96 2.01
C ALA A 158 -6.17 18.45 2.09
N ASN A 159 -5.97 19.76 2.21
CA ASN A 159 -4.66 20.35 2.54
C ASN A 159 -3.52 19.96 1.58
N ASN A 160 -3.83 19.58 0.34
CA ASN A 160 -2.80 19.42 -0.67
C ASN A 160 -2.38 20.79 -1.17
N THR A 161 -1.12 20.94 -1.56
CA THR A 161 -0.51 22.25 -1.84
C THR A 161 0.16 22.27 -3.20
N VAL A 162 0.31 23.48 -3.74
CA VAL A 162 1.14 23.71 -4.94
C VAL A 162 2.00 24.94 -4.74
N ASN A 163 3.17 24.97 -5.39
CA ASN A 163 4.04 26.16 -5.42
C ASN A 163 4.09 26.85 -6.79
N GLY A 164 3.21 26.46 -7.73
CA GLY A 164 3.12 27.06 -9.05
C GLY A 164 2.79 28.55 -8.99
N PHE A 165 3.19 29.30 -10.03
CA PHE A 165 3.08 30.76 -10.08
C PHE A 165 1.68 31.29 -9.74
N TRP A 166 0.65 30.55 -10.14
CA TRP A 166 -0.76 30.91 -10.01
C TRP A 166 -1.43 30.37 -8.73
N LYS A 167 -0.77 29.46 -7.98
CA LYS A 167 -1.24 28.87 -6.70
C LYS A 167 -2.69 28.35 -6.69
N PHE A 168 -3.14 27.85 -7.83
CA PHE A 168 -4.48 27.35 -8.07
C PHE A 168 -4.51 25.82 -8.17
N GLN A 169 -5.70 25.21 -8.15
CA GLN A 169 -5.88 23.78 -8.41
C GLN A 169 -5.06 22.89 -7.46
N GLN A 170 -5.12 23.16 -6.16
CA GLN A 170 -4.21 22.52 -5.21
C GLN A 170 -4.59 21.07 -4.92
N ASN A 171 -5.86 20.79 -4.65
CA ASN A 171 -6.34 19.42 -4.48
C ASN A 171 -6.47 18.70 -5.83
N CYS A 172 -7.06 19.35 -6.83
CA CYS A 172 -7.28 18.77 -8.15
C CYS A 172 -7.08 19.79 -9.29
N ASN A 173 -6.64 19.31 -10.47
CA ASN A 173 -6.48 20.14 -11.67
C ASN A 173 -7.81 20.43 -12.40
N THR A 174 -8.84 19.67 -12.09
CA THR A 174 -10.16 19.75 -12.71
C THR A 174 -11.21 19.22 -11.73
N TYR A 175 -12.49 19.47 -12.02
CA TYR A 175 -13.56 18.78 -11.33
C TYR A 175 -13.53 17.29 -11.65
N LEU A 176 -13.55 16.48 -10.60
CA LEU A 176 -13.61 15.03 -10.64
C LEU A 176 -15.07 14.59 -10.50
N LYS A 177 -15.35 13.32 -10.81
CA LYS A 177 -16.70 12.80 -10.65
C LYS A 177 -16.98 12.51 -9.18
N ASN A 178 -17.96 13.22 -8.62
CA ASN A 178 -18.43 13.00 -7.25
C ASN A 178 -19.35 11.77 -7.21
N GLY A 179 -18.91 10.72 -6.52
CA GLY A 179 -19.67 9.50 -6.30
C GLY A 179 -20.45 9.45 -4.98
N GLY A 180 -20.42 10.51 -4.16
CA GLY A 180 -21.10 10.57 -2.87
C GLY A 180 -20.14 10.47 -1.66
N GLY A 181 -20.55 11.06 -0.53
CA GLY A 181 -19.86 10.99 0.77
C GLY A 181 -18.43 11.55 0.83
N ASN A 182 -17.98 12.29 -0.18
CA ASN A 182 -16.63 12.87 -0.15
C ASN A 182 -16.54 14.08 0.78
N VAL A 183 -15.35 14.31 1.35
CA VAL A 183 -15.00 15.51 2.12
C VAL A 183 -13.85 16.22 1.42
N GLN A 184 -13.94 17.54 1.26
CA GLN A 184 -12.88 18.35 0.67
C GLN A 184 -12.55 19.58 1.51
N PHE A 185 -11.28 19.99 1.51
CA PHE A 185 -10.82 21.17 2.26
C PHE A 185 -9.47 21.69 1.71
N PRO A 186 -9.13 22.99 1.84
CA PRO A 186 -9.92 24.11 2.35
C PRO A 186 -11.00 24.60 1.39
N ASP A 187 -11.80 25.57 1.85
CA ASP A 187 -12.72 26.33 0.99
C ASP A 187 -11.95 27.35 0.13
N GLY A 188 -12.50 27.66 -1.04
CA GLY A 188 -11.93 28.58 -2.00
C GLY A 188 -11.94 28.00 -3.42
N LYS A 189 -12.03 28.89 -4.41
CA LYS A 189 -12.23 28.54 -5.84
C LYS A 189 -11.20 27.55 -6.42
N ASP A 190 -10.05 27.40 -5.76
CA ASP A 190 -8.89 26.67 -6.25
C ASP A 190 -8.54 25.39 -5.47
N TYR A 191 -9.38 25.02 -4.49
CA TYR A 191 -9.22 23.82 -3.66
C TYR A 191 -10.26 22.75 -3.93
N VAL A 192 -11.27 23.08 -4.75
CA VAL A 192 -12.46 22.27 -4.92
C VAL A 192 -12.24 21.23 -6.03
N CYS A 193 -12.40 19.95 -5.66
CA CYS A 193 -12.40 18.83 -6.60
C CYS A 193 -13.80 18.51 -7.12
N PHE A 194 -14.85 18.95 -6.43
CA PHE A 194 -16.23 18.61 -6.77
C PHE A 194 -17.12 19.86 -6.81
N GLU A 195 -17.84 20.03 -7.91
CA GLU A 195 -18.85 21.09 -8.00
C GLU A 195 -19.90 20.95 -6.89
N ASN A 196 -20.25 22.07 -6.26
CA ASN A 196 -21.34 22.18 -5.27
C ASN A 196 -21.17 21.32 -4.00
N LEU A 197 -19.98 20.78 -3.73
CA LEU A 197 -19.66 20.18 -2.44
C LEU A 197 -19.12 21.26 -1.50
N ALA A 198 -19.71 21.43 -0.32
CA ALA A 198 -19.19 22.34 0.68
C ALA A 198 -17.81 21.88 1.16
N ALA A 199 -16.86 22.81 1.26
CA ALA A 199 -15.56 22.50 1.85
C ALA A 199 -15.65 22.61 3.37
N VAL A 200 -15.19 21.58 4.06
CA VAL A 200 -15.25 21.48 5.53
C VAL A 200 -13.99 20.77 6.02
N ASP A 201 -13.37 21.32 7.08
CA ASP A 201 -12.14 20.75 7.63
C ASP A 201 -12.40 19.33 8.13
N PRO A 202 -11.74 18.29 7.60
CA PRO A 202 -11.94 16.92 8.04
C PRO A 202 -11.45 16.66 9.47
N LEU A 203 -10.81 17.63 10.15
CA LEU A 203 -10.29 17.49 11.52
C LEU A 203 -9.47 16.21 11.68
N LEU A 204 -8.38 16.13 10.93
CA LEU A 204 -7.46 14.99 10.94
C LEU A 204 -6.39 15.17 12.02
N ALA A 205 -5.89 14.06 12.56
CA ALA A 205 -4.67 14.08 13.35
C ALA A 205 -3.52 14.76 12.59
N SER A 206 -2.60 15.41 13.32
CA SER A 206 -1.53 16.19 12.69
C SER A 206 -0.42 15.34 12.04
N ALA A 207 -0.35 14.04 12.37
CA ALA A 207 0.67 13.13 11.89
C ALA A 207 0.12 11.70 11.80
N LEU A 208 0.74 10.90 10.92
CA LEU A 208 0.54 9.45 10.91
C LEU A 208 0.90 8.86 12.27
N ALA A 209 0.12 7.87 12.70
CA ALA A 209 0.37 7.11 13.90
C ALA A 209 0.10 5.63 13.66
N ASP A 210 0.68 4.80 14.53
CA ASP A 210 0.23 3.43 14.68
C ASP A 210 -1.11 3.44 15.45
N ASN A 211 -2.21 3.50 14.70
CA ASN A 211 -3.57 3.42 15.23
C ASN A 211 -4.11 1.97 15.17
N GLY A 212 -3.19 0.99 15.11
CA GLY A 212 -3.48 -0.40 14.81
C GLY A 212 -3.56 -0.71 13.30
N GLY A 213 -3.54 -2.00 12.96
CA GLY A 213 -3.55 -2.49 11.58
C GLY A 213 -2.16 -2.69 10.98
N LEU A 214 -2.11 -2.98 9.66
CA LEU A 214 -0.88 -3.33 8.93
C LEU A 214 -0.06 -2.12 8.46
N THR A 215 -0.66 -0.94 8.39
CA THR A 215 -0.01 0.30 7.96
C THR A 215 -0.38 1.45 8.89
N GLN A 216 0.50 2.46 9.01
CA GLN A 216 0.14 3.66 9.76
C GLN A 216 -1.02 4.39 9.07
N THR A 217 -1.87 5.02 9.87
CA THR A 217 -3.07 5.72 9.39
C THR A 217 -3.13 7.13 9.95
N LEU A 218 -3.96 7.96 9.34
CA LEU A 218 -4.26 9.30 9.81
C LEU A 218 -5.66 9.30 10.44
N ALA A 219 -5.72 9.37 11.77
CA ALA A 219 -6.97 9.28 12.50
C ALA A 219 -7.86 10.52 12.31
N LEU A 220 -9.18 10.30 12.35
CA LEU A 220 -10.16 11.37 12.54
C LEU A 220 -10.12 11.85 14.00
N LEU A 221 -10.22 13.16 14.22
CA LEU A 221 -10.37 13.73 15.55
C LEU A 221 -11.85 13.75 15.96
N PRO A 222 -12.15 13.79 17.28
CA PRO A 222 -13.52 13.95 17.76
C PRO A 222 -14.24 15.14 17.13
N ASN A 223 -15.51 14.94 16.76
CA ASN A 223 -16.36 15.90 16.03
C ASN A 223 -15.92 16.19 14.59
N SER A 224 -15.07 15.34 13.99
CA SER A 224 -14.78 15.43 12.57
C SER A 224 -16.08 15.34 11.74
N PRO A 225 -16.27 16.21 10.73
CA PRO A 225 -17.40 16.12 9.80
C PRO A 225 -17.30 14.93 8.84
N ALA A 226 -16.21 14.16 8.90
CA ALA A 226 -16.08 12.91 8.17
C ALA A 226 -16.66 11.72 8.95
N ILE A 227 -16.95 11.87 10.24
CA ILE A 227 -17.55 10.83 11.07
C ILE A 227 -19.02 10.63 10.66
N ASP A 228 -19.42 9.38 10.44
CA ASP A 228 -20.77 8.99 10.02
C ASP A 228 -21.27 9.73 8.77
N ALA A 229 -20.35 10.12 7.88
CA ALA A 229 -20.63 11.00 6.74
C ALA A 229 -20.55 10.29 5.36
N ALA A 230 -20.08 9.04 5.33
CA ALA A 230 -19.95 8.28 4.09
C ALA A 230 -21.32 7.90 3.51
N ASP A 231 -21.42 7.81 2.19
CA ASP A 231 -22.55 7.15 1.53
C ASP A 231 -22.52 5.64 1.84
N ALA A 232 -23.51 5.18 2.60
CA ALA A 232 -23.62 3.79 3.06
C ALA A 232 -23.64 2.76 1.92
N ALA A 233 -24.09 3.13 0.72
CA ALA A 233 -24.11 2.23 -0.44
C ALA A 233 -22.71 1.82 -0.92
N ASN A 234 -21.67 2.54 -0.50
CA ASN A 234 -20.30 2.37 -0.98
C ASN A 234 -19.29 2.04 0.15
N CYS A 235 -19.76 1.52 1.28
CA CYS A 235 -18.93 1.09 2.41
C CYS A 235 -18.25 -0.28 2.19
N PRO A 236 -16.91 -0.36 2.20
CA PRO A 236 -16.19 -1.61 2.36
C PRO A 236 -16.47 -2.24 3.73
N ALA A 237 -16.24 -3.54 3.85
CA ALA A 237 -16.45 -4.27 5.11
C ALA A 237 -15.55 -3.80 6.25
N THR A 238 -14.37 -3.25 5.92
CA THR A 238 -13.41 -2.74 6.90
C THR A 238 -12.74 -1.45 6.43
N ASP A 239 -12.06 -0.75 7.33
CA ASP A 239 -11.17 0.37 7.02
C ASP A 239 -9.72 -0.10 6.69
N GLN A 240 -8.79 0.85 6.52
CA GLN A 240 -7.37 0.55 6.24
C GLN A 240 -6.69 -0.31 7.31
N ARG A 241 -7.18 -0.24 8.54
CA ARG A 241 -6.66 -1.00 9.69
C ARG A 241 -7.36 -2.36 9.81
N GLY A 242 -8.28 -2.68 8.91
CA GLY A 242 -9.20 -3.81 8.99
C GLY A 242 -10.13 -3.78 10.20
N ILE A 243 -10.47 -2.59 10.70
CA ILE A 243 -11.59 -2.42 11.65
C ILE A 243 -12.90 -2.49 10.86
N ALA A 244 -13.87 -3.25 11.37
CA ALA A 244 -15.17 -3.42 10.72
C ALA A 244 -15.92 -2.08 10.59
N ARG A 245 -16.65 -1.94 9.48
CA ARG A 245 -17.58 -0.83 9.21
C ARG A 245 -19.01 -1.36 9.03
N PRO A 246 -20.06 -0.56 9.28
CA PRO A 246 -20.02 0.76 9.93
C PRO A 246 -19.89 0.66 11.47
N VAL A 247 -19.38 1.72 12.10
CA VAL A 247 -19.39 1.95 13.55
C VAL A 247 -20.16 3.24 13.84
N ASP A 248 -20.99 3.26 14.89
CA ASP A 248 -21.62 4.50 15.37
C ASP A 248 -20.55 5.38 16.03
N GLY A 249 -19.94 6.27 15.23
CA GLY A 249 -18.82 7.10 15.64
C GLY A 249 -19.24 8.37 16.38
N ASN A 250 -20.45 8.87 16.10
CA ASN A 250 -21.00 10.09 16.69
C ASN A 250 -21.88 9.82 17.94
N GLY A 251 -22.28 8.57 18.18
CA GLY A 251 -23.06 8.14 19.34
C GLY A 251 -24.55 8.46 19.26
N ASP A 252 -25.12 8.64 18.07
CA ASP A 252 -26.54 8.95 17.86
C ASP A 252 -27.45 7.70 17.82
N GLY A 253 -26.85 6.51 17.87
CA GLY A 253 -27.54 5.21 17.81
C GLY A 253 -27.66 4.64 16.39
N THR A 254 -27.10 5.30 15.38
CA THR A 254 -27.08 4.85 13.98
C THR A 254 -25.65 4.64 13.50
N ALA A 255 -25.27 3.40 13.23
CA ALA A 255 -23.96 3.11 12.66
C ALA A 255 -23.92 3.51 11.18
N GLN A 256 -23.01 4.41 10.81
CA GLN A 256 -22.69 4.76 9.43
C GLN A 256 -21.16 4.71 9.27
N CYS A 257 -20.66 4.58 8.04
CA CYS A 257 -19.22 4.58 7.85
C CYS A 257 -18.69 6.01 7.81
N ASP A 258 -17.41 6.14 8.10
CA ASP A 258 -16.70 7.40 7.98
C ASP A 258 -16.14 7.61 6.58
N SER A 259 -16.14 8.86 6.13
CA SER A 259 -15.41 9.23 4.93
C SER A 259 -13.91 9.13 5.19
N GLY A 260 -13.15 8.58 4.23
CA GLY A 260 -11.71 8.39 4.34
C GLY A 260 -11.29 6.96 4.66
N ALA A 261 -9.99 6.75 4.85
CA ALA A 261 -9.38 5.44 5.04
C ALA A 261 -9.51 4.89 6.48
N PHE A 262 -10.02 5.69 7.40
CA PHE A 262 -10.07 5.42 8.84
C PHE A 262 -11.52 5.47 9.34
N GLU A 263 -11.92 4.50 10.16
CA GLU A 263 -13.22 4.48 10.87
C GLU A 263 -13.06 4.91 12.34
N PHE A 264 -13.75 5.96 12.77
CA PHE A 264 -13.74 6.45 14.13
C PHE A 264 -14.57 5.56 15.06
N GLY A 265 -14.08 5.39 16.30
CA GLY A 265 -14.74 4.57 17.32
C GLY A 265 -13.87 3.41 17.83
N THR A 266 -14.42 2.64 18.77
CA THR A 266 -13.70 1.56 19.46
C THR A 266 -13.82 0.25 18.70
N GLY A 267 -13.08 0.11 17.60
CA GLY A 267 -12.83 -1.17 16.95
C GLY A 267 -11.41 -1.65 17.26
N THR A 268 -11.23 -2.96 17.45
CA THR A 268 -9.89 -3.58 17.34
C THR A 268 -9.66 -4.00 15.89
N PRO A 269 -8.50 -3.69 15.28
CA PRO A 269 -8.09 -4.24 13.99
C PRO A 269 -8.35 -5.74 13.92
N THR A 270 -9.10 -6.18 12.92
CA THR A 270 -9.29 -7.62 12.64
C THR A 270 -8.28 -8.15 11.62
N THR A 271 -7.23 -7.38 11.30
CA THR A 271 -6.24 -7.74 10.26
C THR A 271 -5.32 -8.85 10.74
N ASN A 272 -5.84 -10.07 10.71
CA ASN A 272 -5.04 -11.26 10.68
C ASN A 272 -4.62 -11.40 9.23
N ASN A 273 -3.36 -11.13 8.91
CA ASN A 273 -2.77 -11.48 7.62
C ASN A 273 -2.16 -12.89 7.63
N GLY A 274 -2.47 -13.66 8.68
CA GLY A 274 -2.23 -15.09 8.76
C GLY A 274 -3.38 -15.90 8.18
N GLY A 275 -3.06 -16.92 7.38
CA GLY A 275 -3.97 -18.01 7.05
C GLY A 275 -3.73 -19.19 8.00
N GLY A 276 -4.81 -19.85 8.42
CA GLY A 276 -4.75 -21.13 9.11
C GLY A 276 -5.16 -22.30 8.19
N MET A 277 -4.52 -23.45 8.38
CA MET A 277 -4.85 -24.69 7.68
C MET A 277 -4.62 -25.91 8.58
N ASP A 278 -5.53 -26.87 8.58
CA ASP A 278 -5.27 -28.21 9.14
C ASP A 278 -4.48 -29.03 8.12
N SER A 279 -3.23 -29.36 8.40
CA SER A 279 -2.33 -30.06 7.48
C SER A 279 -2.79 -31.48 7.10
N ARG A 280 -3.66 -32.10 7.91
CA ARG A 280 -4.16 -33.46 7.70
C ARG A 280 -5.33 -33.50 6.73
N THR A 281 -6.10 -32.40 6.67
CA THR A 281 -7.34 -32.33 5.87
C THR A 281 -7.26 -31.29 4.75
N GLY A 282 -6.30 -30.37 4.80
CA GLY A 282 -6.17 -29.23 3.89
C GLY A 282 -7.25 -28.17 4.09
N GLN A 283 -8.11 -28.30 5.11
CA GLN A 283 -9.18 -27.34 5.38
C GLN A 283 -8.61 -26.04 5.96
N SER A 284 -9.13 -24.91 5.49
CA SER A 284 -8.78 -23.59 6.04
C SER A 284 -9.38 -23.43 7.44
N VAL A 285 -8.63 -22.78 8.32
CA VAL A 285 -8.99 -22.50 9.71
C VAL A 285 -8.80 -21.00 9.95
N PRO A 286 -9.80 -20.30 10.52
CA PRO A 286 -9.63 -18.90 10.93
C PRO A 286 -8.53 -18.78 11.98
N THR A 287 -7.79 -17.67 11.97
CA THR A 287 -6.79 -17.36 12.99
C THR A 287 -6.79 -15.89 13.31
N THR A 288 -6.43 -15.54 14.56
CA THR A 288 -6.12 -14.18 15.00
C THR A 288 -4.64 -13.82 14.91
N ALA A 289 -3.82 -14.66 14.28
CA ALA A 289 -2.39 -14.40 14.16
C ALA A 289 -2.12 -13.30 13.13
N HIS A 290 -1.15 -12.44 13.45
CA HIS A 290 -0.76 -11.31 12.62
C HIS A 290 0.76 -11.27 12.46
N PHE A 291 1.21 -10.95 11.25
CA PHE A 291 2.57 -11.11 10.78
C PHE A 291 3.10 -9.77 10.24
N THR A 292 4.14 -9.23 10.86
CA THR A 292 4.75 -7.96 10.48
C THR A 292 6.16 -8.21 9.92
N PRO A 293 6.38 -8.02 8.60
CA PRO A 293 7.72 -8.17 8.04
C PRO A 293 8.61 -7.02 8.48
N ASN A 294 9.85 -7.35 8.85
CA ASN A 294 10.86 -6.40 9.26
C ASN A 294 12.09 -6.55 8.38
N VAL A 295 12.49 -5.47 7.72
CA VAL A 295 13.72 -5.41 6.93
C VAL A 295 14.60 -4.34 7.54
N THR A 296 15.77 -4.74 8.04
CA THR A 296 16.74 -3.82 8.63
C THR A 296 18.12 -4.05 8.03
N THR A 297 18.99 -3.06 8.14
CA THR A 297 20.43 -3.24 7.91
C THR A 297 21.13 -3.42 9.26
N PRO A 298 22.28 -4.14 9.32
CA PRO A 298 23.06 -4.24 10.56
C PRO A 298 23.48 -2.88 11.15
N SER A 299 23.54 -1.83 10.32
CA SER A 299 23.88 -0.45 10.71
C SER A 299 22.67 0.40 11.09
N GLY A 300 21.43 -0.09 10.91
CA GLY A 300 20.20 0.68 11.17
C GLY A 300 19.91 1.78 10.16
N THR A 301 20.52 1.73 8.97
CA THR A 301 20.27 2.69 7.88
C THR A 301 18.95 2.41 7.17
N THR A 302 18.23 3.46 6.78
CA THR A 302 16.94 3.39 6.07
C THR A 302 17.07 3.30 4.55
N GLN A 303 18.28 3.46 4.00
CA GLN A 303 18.58 3.19 2.60
C GLN A 303 19.40 1.90 2.51
N VAL A 304 18.94 0.99 1.66
CA VAL A 304 19.54 -0.33 1.43
C VAL A 304 19.93 -0.43 -0.04
N GLY A 305 21.24 -0.45 -0.30
CA GLY A 305 21.83 -0.81 -1.58
C GLY A 305 21.77 -2.32 -1.81
N GLN A 306 21.90 -2.73 -3.07
CA GLN A 306 21.77 -4.14 -3.47
C GLN A 306 22.83 -5.08 -2.88
N ASP A 307 24.02 -4.55 -2.59
CA ASP A 307 25.13 -5.30 -2.01
C ASP A 307 25.20 -5.15 -0.49
N ASP A 308 24.27 -4.38 0.09
CA ASP A 308 24.22 -4.22 1.54
C ASP A 308 23.71 -5.50 2.20
N ALA A 309 24.25 -5.76 3.39
CA ALA A 309 23.72 -6.81 4.23
C ALA A 309 22.37 -6.38 4.78
N VAL A 310 21.39 -7.27 4.70
CA VAL A 310 20.07 -7.09 5.28
C VAL A 310 19.79 -8.19 6.30
N ILE A 311 18.97 -7.84 7.28
CA ILE A 311 18.29 -8.77 8.16
C ILE A 311 16.83 -8.72 7.75
N LEU A 312 16.34 -9.83 7.21
CA LEU A 312 14.94 -10.05 6.96
C LEU A 312 14.38 -10.87 8.12
N ALA A 313 13.40 -10.34 8.82
CA ALA A 313 12.73 -10.99 9.93
C ALA A 313 11.20 -10.84 9.81
N MET A 314 10.48 -11.66 10.56
CA MET A 314 9.03 -11.60 10.70
C MET A 314 8.69 -11.54 12.18
N THR A 315 7.93 -10.54 12.59
CA THR A 315 7.31 -10.53 13.92
C THR A 315 5.91 -11.10 13.81
N ILE A 316 5.59 -12.09 14.62
CA ILE A 316 4.32 -12.79 14.66
C ILE A 316 3.64 -12.42 15.97
N GLN A 317 2.55 -11.67 15.92
CA GLN A 317 1.58 -11.65 17.01
C GLN A 317 0.82 -12.98 16.93
N VAL A 318 1.03 -13.83 17.93
CA VAL A 318 0.50 -15.19 17.92
C VAL A 318 -1.00 -15.15 18.17
N ASP A 319 -1.71 -16.10 17.56
CA ASP A 319 -3.13 -16.28 17.84
C ASP A 319 -3.33 -16.48 19.34
N THR A 320 -4.24 -15.72 19.94
CA THR A 320 -4.43 -15.73 21.39
C THR A 320 -4.77 -17.11 21.94
N THR A 321 -5.39 -17.98 21.12
CA THR A 321 -5.72 -19.35 21.50
C THR A 321 -4.51 -20.29 21.42
N HIS A 322 -3.45 -19.91 20.68
CA HIS A 322 -2.23 -20.70 20.46
C HIS A 322 -1.07 -20.31 21.39
N VAL A 323 -1.16 -19.17 22.07
CA VAL A 323 -0.18 -18.74 23.08
C VAL A 323 0.02 -19.84 24.14
N LYS A 324 1.28 -20.05 24.54
CA LYS A 324 1.75 -21.12 25.46
C LYS A 324 1.58 -22.55 24.95
N GLN A 325 1.23 -22.75 23.68
CA GLN A 325 1.30 -24.08 23.07
C GLN A 325 2.69 -24.33 22.48
N ALA A 326 3.09 -25.59 22.43
CA ALA A 326 4.29 -25.99 21.69
C ALA A 326 4.04 -25.87 20.19
N ALA A 327 5.05 -25.38 19.46
CA ALA A 327 4.94 -25.17 18.04
C ALA A 327 6.28 -25.28 17.32
N ASN A 328 6.22 -25.70 16.06
CA ASN A 328 7.35 -25.69 15.15
C ASN A 328 7.27 -24.48 14.22
N ILE A 329 8.36 -23.71 14.13
CA ILE A 329 8.47 -22.61 13.16
C ILE A 329 8.77 -23.21 11.79
N VAL A 330 7.93 -22.83 10.82
CA VAL A 330 8.01 -23.30 9.44
C VAL A 330 8.36 -22.14 8.52
N ILE A 331 9.38 -22.34 7.69
CA ILE A 331 9.81 -21.34 6.71
C ILE A 331 10.11 -22.06 5.40
N ALA A 332 9.44 -21.63 4.34
CA ALA A 332 9.70 -22.06 2.97
C ALA A 332 9.85 -20.85 2.06
N ALA A 333 10.61 -21.00 0.98
CA ALA A 333 10.80 -19.96 0.00
C ALA A 333 10.76 -20.53 -1.41
N ASN A 334 10.11 -19.78 -2.29
CA ASN A 334 10.18 -19.93 -3.72
C ASN A 334 11.07 -18.81 -4.26
N TYR A 335 12.14 -19.16 -4.97
CA TYR A 335 13.07 -18.23 -5.61
C TYR A 335 13.02 -18.41 -7.12
N THR A 336 12.67 -17.36 -7.85
CA THR A 336 12.74 -17.33 -9.31
C THR A 336 13.91 -16.45 -9.75
N PRO A 337 15.02 -17.05 -10.24
CA PRO A 337 16.19 -16.30 -10.72
C PRO A 337 15.83 -15.30 -11.82
N LYS A 338 16.50 -14.13 -11.83
CA LYS A 338 16.34 -13.12 -12.87
C LYS A 338 16.61 -13.74 -14.26
N GLY A 339 15.68 -13.52 -15.19
CA GLY A 339 15.77 -14.04 -16.56
C GLY A 339 15.20 -15.45 -16.74
N THR A 340 14.63 -16.04 -15.69
CA THR A 340 13.95 -17.34 -15.73
C THR A 340 12.48 -17.21 -15.36
N THR A 341 11.69 -18.23 -15.70
CA THR A 341 10.28 -18.38 -15.28
C THR A 341 10.06 -19.55 -14.34
N THR A 342 11.08 -20.38 -14.13
CA THR A 342 10.98 -21.60 -13.31
C THR A 342 11.44 -21.29 -11.89
N PRO A 343 10.56 -21.44 -10.89
CA PRO A 343 10.94 -21.26 -9.51
C PRO A 343 11.73 -22.45 -8.96
N LEU A 344 12.65 -22.15 -8.04
CA LEU A 344 13.35 -23.10 -7.19
C LEU A 344 12.74 -23.04 -5.79
N TRP A 345 12.49 -24.20 -5.19
CA TRP A 345 11.84 -24.31 -3.89
C TRP A 345 12.85 -24.69 -2.81
N TYR A 346 12.75 -24.02 -1.68
CA TYR A 346 13.61 -24.21 -0.52
C TYR A 346 12.78 -24.20 0.76
N HIS A 347 13.29 -24.88 1.78
CA HIS A 347 12.84 -24.73 3.15
C HIS A 347 14.01 -24.48 4.07
N ARG A 348 13.73 -23.91 5.24
CA ARG A 348 14.76 -23.66 6.24
C ARG A 348 14.80 -24.82 7.24
N ALA A 349 16.00 -25.31 7.53
CA ALA A 349 16.29 -26.32 8.54
C ALA A 349 17.44 -25.80 9.43
N GLY A 350 17.12 -25.34 10.63
CA GLY A 350 18.04 -24.54 11.44
C GLY A 350 18.43 -23.24 10.72
N ASP A 351 19.73 -22.97 10.65
CA ASP A 351 20.26 -21.77 9.96
C ASP A 351 20.47 -21.94 8.46
N ASN A 352 20.19 -23.13 7.92
CA ASN A 352 20.48 -23.44 6.53
C ASN A 352 19.22 -23.52 5.68
N TRP A 353 19.35 -23.08 4.42
CA TRP A 353 18.35 -23.31 3.38
C TRP A 353 18.67 -24.60 2.63
N GLN A 354 17.66 -25.46 2.48
CA GLN A 354 17.76 -26.75 1.79
C GLN A 354 16.72 -26.79 0.66
N ALA A 355 17.03 -27.52 -0.41
CA ALA A 355 16.08 -27.72 -1.50
C ALA A 355 14.83 -28.44 -0.97
N TRP A 356 13.66 -27.96 -1.39
CA TRP A 356 12.38 -28.51 -0.99
C TRP A 356 11.61 -29.00 -2.21
N ASP A 357 10.85 -30.07 -2.05
CA ASP A 357 10.04 -30.69 -3.10
C ASP A 357 8.63 -30.09 -3.21
N GLY A 358 8.28 -29.15 -2.34
CA GLY A 358 6.95 -28.55 -2.28
C GLY A 358 5.94 -29.37 -1.47
N ASN A 359 6.34 -30.51 -0.89
CA ASN A 359 5.46 -31.32 -0.06
C ASN A 359 5.45 -30.82 1.39
N LEU A 360 4.27 -30.43 1.87
CA LEU A 360 4.07 -29.91 3.23
C LEU A 360 4.46 -30.90 4.32
N GLU A 361 4.26 -32.22 4.12
CA GLU A 361 4.65 -33.22 5.12
C GLU A 361 6.16 -33.20 5.37
N ASN A 362 6.95 -33.04 4.31
CA ASN A 362 8.40 -32.95 4.38
C ASN A 362 8.86 -31.64 5.04
N LEU A 363 8.11 -30.55 4.82
CA LEU A 363 8.34 -29.27 5.49
C LEU A 363 8.11 -29.37 7.00
N LEU A 364 7.02 -30.03 7.41
CA LEU A 364 6.66 -30.20 8.82
C LEU A 364 7.58 -31.19 9.55
N ALA A 365 8.14 -32.16 8.84
CA ALA A 365 9.11 -33.11 9.40
C ALA A 365 10.51 -32.51 9.63
N ALA A 366 10.85 -31.41 8.94
CA ALA A 366 12.15 -30.75 9.04
C ALA A 366 12.00 -29.26 9.44
N PRO A 367 11.42 -28.97 10.62
CA PRO A 367 11.16 -27.60 11.04
C PRO A 367 12.45 -26.82 11.29
N ALA A 368 12.40 -25.51 11.06
CA ALA A 368 13.56 -24.64 11.24
C ALA A 368 13.92 -24.48 12.72
N GLU A 369 12.90 -24.41 13.58
CA GLU A 369 13.03 -24.19 15.02
C GLU A 369 11.81 -24.78 15.75
N THR A 370 11.98 -25.33 16.94
CA THR A 370 10.89 -25.77 17.82
C THR A 370 10.79 -24.86 19.03
N LYS A 371 9.62 -24.30 19.28
CA LYS A 371 9.27 -23.52 20.46
C LYS A 371 8.50 -24.41 21.44
N ALA A 372 9.00 -24.54 22.67
CA ALA A 372 8.29 -25.27 23.72
C ALA A 372 6.99 -24.56 24.14
N ASN A 373 6.97 -23.23 24.08
CA ASN A 373 5.80 -22.40 24.32
C ASN A 373 5.89 -21.19 23.40
N LEU A 374 4.84 -20.91 22.62
CA LEU A 374 4.70 -19.65 21.90
C LEU A 374 4.45 -18.50 22.88
N SER A 375 5.16 -17.39 22.69
CA SER A 375 4.92 -16.11 23.36
C SER A 375 3.74 -15.38 22.70
N ASP A 376 3.25 -14.31 23.32
CA ASP A 376 2.25 -13.42 22.68
C ASP A 376 2.79 -12.83 21.36
N THR A 377 4.10 -12.59 21.31
CA THR A 377 4.83 -12.12 20.12
C THR A 377 6.11 -12.92 19.92
N GLU A 378 6.31 -13.44 18.72
CA GLU A 378 7.54 -14.13 18.29
C GLU A 378 8.25 -13.33 17.20
N THR A 379 9.57 -13.18 17.26
CA THR A 379 10.34 -12.58 16.16
C THR A 379 11.28 -13.61 15.56
N ILE A 380 11.07 -13.89 14.27
CA ILE A 380 11.75 -14.95 13.53
C ILE A 380 12.61 -14.31 12.44
N THR A 381 13.93 -14.41 12.57
CA THR A 381 14.84 -14.03 11.48
C THR A 381 14.69 -15.01 10.34
N ILE A 382 14.37 -14.55 9.13
CA ILE A 382 14.24 -15.37 7.92
C ILE A 382 15.59 -15.51 7.22
N PHE A 383 16.32 -14.41 7.07
CA PHE A 383 17.59 -14.35 6.36
C PHE A 383 18.46 -13.22 6.91
N GLN A 384 19.77 -13.47 6.99
CA GLN A 384 20.77 -12.45 7.30
C GLN A 384 21.94 -12.60 6.33
N GLY A 385 22.19 -11.56 5.53
CA GLY A 385 23.27 -11.58 4.55
C GLY A 385 23.02 -10.64 3.38
N THR A 386 23.73 -10.86 2.28
CA THR A 386 23.61 -10.06 1.05
C THR A 386 22.89 -10.83 -0.03
N PHE A 387 22.03 -10.15 -0.80
CA PHE A 387 21.37 -10.75 -1.97
C PHE A 387 22.11 -10.46 -3.29
N GLY A 388 23.26 -9.77 -3.26
CA GLY A 388 23.97 -9.29 -4.46
C GLY A 388 24.32 -10.36 -5.50
N GLN A 389 24.43 -11.63 -5.10
CA GLN A 389 24.69 -12.77 -5.98
C GLN A 389 23.43 -13.50 -6.50
N PHE A 390 22.25 -13.19 -5.95
CA PHE A 390 20.99 -13.87 -6.24
C PHE A 390 19.90 -12.89 -6.68
N PRO A 391 20.03 -12.24 -7.85
CA PRO A 391 18.97 -11.38 -8.38
C PRO A 391 17.77 -12.23 -8.80
N GLY A 392 16.57 -11.83 -8.40
CA GLY A 392 15.35 -12.56 -8.70
C GLY A 392 14.18 -12.20 -7.79
N LYS A 393 13.07 -12.93 -7.96
CA LYS A 393 11.87 -12.79 -7.14
C LYS A 393 11.86 -13.88 -6.08
N TYR A 394 11.43 -13.53 -4.88
CA TYR A 394 11.29 -14.42 -3.75
C TYR A 394 9.85 -14.35 -3.24
N THR A 395 9.25 -15.50 -2.98
CA THR A 395 8.01 -15.64 -2.23
C THR A 395 8.32 -16.47 -1.00
N ILE A 396 8.13 -15.92 0.18
CA ILE A 396 8.49 -16.54 1.45
C ILE A 396 7.21 -16.88 2.19
N TYR A 397 7.08 -18.13 2.58
CA TYR A 397 6.03 -18.65 3.43
C TYR A 397 6.63 -18.80 4.82
N ILE A 398 6.02 -18.17 5.82
CA ILE A 398 6.50 -18.23 7.20
C ILE A 398 5.34 -18.37 8.15
N GLY A 399 5.52 -19.19 9.18
CA GLY A 399 4.46 -19.53 10.11
C GLY A 399 4.92 -20.38 11.27
N TYR A 400 3.95 -20.91 11.99
CA TYR A 400 4.14 -21.93 13.01
C TYR A 400 3.12 -23.07 12.84
N ALA A 401 3.52 -24.27 13.22
CA ALA A 401 2.70 -25.47 13.21
C ALA A 401 2.58 -26.03 14.62
N LEU A 402 1.36 -26.25 15.09
CA LEU A 402 1.08 -26.89 16.37
C LEU A 402 1.13 -28.42 16.24
N ASP A 403 1.35 -29.11 17.35
CA ASP A 403 1.36 -30.59 17.40
C ASP A 403 0.01 -31.22 16.98
N THR A 404 -1.06 -30.43 16.98
CA THR A 404 -2.38 -30.83 16.51
C THR A 404 -2.45 -31.01 14.98
N GLY A 405 -1.46 -30.53 14.24
CA GLY A 405 -1.45 -30.45 12.78
C GLY A 405 -1.99 -29.12 12.23
N LEU A 406 -2.37 -28.17 13.09
CA LEU A 406 -2.76 -26.83 12.67
C LEU A 406 -1.52 -26.02 12.27
N VAL A 407 -1.53 -25.44 11.07
CA VAL A 407 -0.47 -24.58 10.53
C VAL A 407 -1.02 -23.18 10.34
N ILE A 408 -0.37 -22.18 10.94
CA ILE A 408 -0.68 -20.77 10.82
C ILE A 408 0.47 -20.07 10.09
N PHE A 409 0.20 -19.38 8.99
CA PHE A 409 1.24 -18.87 8.10
C PHE A 409 0.84 -17.59 7.38
N THR A 410 1.82 -16.85 6.86
CA THR A 410 1.62 -15.75 5.91
C THR A 410 2.51 -15.92 4.68
N ILE A 411 2.30 -15.06 3.67
CA ILE A 411 3.10 -14.99 2.44
C ILE A 411 3.74 -13.61 2.34
N PHE A 412 5.06 -13.56 2.15
CA PHE A 412 5.85 -12.33 2.00
C PHE A 412 6.59 -12.32 0.66
N LEU A 413 6.40 -11.27 -0.14
CA LEU A 413 7.03 -11.12 -1.46
C LEU A 413 8.25 -10.20 -1.39
N TRP A 414 9.38 -10.64 -1.92
CA TRP A 414 10.62 -9.87 -1.99
C TRP A 414 11.20 -9.88 -3.40
N ASN A 415 11.62 -8.73 -3.93
CA ASN A 415 12.13 -8.62 -5.29
C ASN A 415 13.50 -7.95 -5.31
N ASN A 416 14.53 -8.72 -5.64
CA ASN A 416 15.90 -8.24 -5.79
C ASN A 416 16.23 -7.96 -7.26
N ARG A 417 16.23 -6.68 -7.67
CA ARG A 417 16.53 -6.27 -9.06
C ARG A 417 17.93 -5.69 -9.17
N ARG A 418 18.81 -6.30 -9.97
CA ARG A 418 19.99 -5.61 -10.55
C ARG A 418 19.49 -4.65 -11.62
N GLN A 419 19.89 -3.37 -11.57
CA GLN A 419 19.72 -2.45 -12.70
C GLN A 419 20.38 -3.03 -13.96
#